data_AF-L7MSC7-F1
#
_entry.id   AF-L7MSC7-F1
#
_cell.length_a   1.000
_cell.length_b   1.000
_cell.length_c   1.000
_cell.angle_alpha   90.00
_cell.angle_beta   90.00
_cell.angle_gamma   90.00
#
_symmetry.space_group_name_H-M   'P 1'
#
loop_
_entity.id
_entity.type
_entity.pdbx_description
1 polymer ?
#
loop_
_entity_poly.entity_id
_entity_poly.type
_entity_poly.pdbx_seq_one_letter_code
_entity_poly.pdbx_strand_id
1 'polypeptide(L)'
;QGQLNEDKLKGKLRSLENQLYTCTQKYSPWGMKKVLLEMEDQKNGYEQKAKESLQKVLEEKMSAEQQLQSTQRSLALAEQKCEEWRSQYEALKEDWKTLGTQYRELESQLHVLQSKLQGADSRDLQMNQALRLLENEHQELQAKIECLQGDRDLCSSDTQHLQDQLKRSEEEKLALVTKVQQLQSLLQNQSLQLQEQEKLLTKKDQALPVWSPKPSSNEAEPEGTGKEKDWDSRDELQKKTLQLQAKEKECRELHSELDNLSDEYLSCLRSLRHCREELNQSQQQPRRGNQPMLPMLMMMIAIAL
;
A
#
# COMPACT_ATOMS: atom_id res chain seq x y z
N GLN A 1 65.37 -122.81 23.45
CA GLN A 1 65.10 -121.37 23.17
C GLN A 1 64.50 -120.60 24.36
N GLY A 2 64.12 -121.22 25.49
CA GLY A 2 63.55 -120.53 26.66
C GLY A 2 64.54 -119.83 27.61
N GLN A 3 65.73 -120.42 27.85
CA GLN A 3 66.74 -119.87 28.77
C GLN A 3 67.26 -118.47 28.36
N LEU A 4 67.43 -118.24 27.06
CA LEU A 4 67.99 -116.98 26.54
C LEU A 4 67.01 -115.79 26.69
N ASN A 5 65.70 -116.06 26.79
CA ASN A 5 64.70 -115.03 27.10
C ASN A 5 64.61 -114.72 28.61
N GLU A 6 64.85 -115.72 29.45
CA GLU A 6 64.84 -115.59 30.90
C GLU A 6 66.01 -114.74 31.41
N ASP A 7 67.21 -114.94 30.86
CA ASP A 7 68.39 -114.13 31.21
C ASP A 7 68.25 -112.68 30.77
N LYS A 8 67.60 -112.44 29.62
CA LYS A 8 67.31 -111.09 29.11
C LYS A 8 66.26 -110.39 29.98
N LEU A 9 65.26 -111.12 30.47
CA LEU A 9 64.27 -110.63 31.42
C LEU A 9 64.91 -110.32 32.78
N LYS A 10 65.79 -111.19 33.31
CA LYS A 10 66.53 -110.95 34.55
C LYS A 10 67.51 -109.79 34.46
N GLY A 11 68.14 -109.59 33.30
CA GLY A 11 68.99 -108.43 33.03
C GLY A 11 68.18 -107.12 33.01
N LYS A 12 67.00 -107.13 32.37
CA LYS A 12 66.06 -106.00 32.41
C LYS A 12 65.51 -105.76 33.81
N LEU A 13 65.15 -106.81 34.54
CA LEU A 13 64.67 -106.72 35.92
C LEU A 13 65.74 -106.08 36.82
N ARG A 14 66.98 -106.55 36.77
CA ARG A 14 68.09 -105.96 37.53
C ARG A 14 68.41 -104.53 37.13
N SER A 15 68.29 -104.20 35.84
CA SER A 15 68.44 -102.83 35.37
C SER A 15 67.33 -101.93 35.91
N LEU A 16 66.08 -102.38 35.85
CA LEU A 16 64.92 -101.66 36.40
C LEU A 16 65.00 -101.55 37.93
N GLU A 17 65.40 -102.59 38.64
CA GLU A 17 65.63 -102.57 40.10
C GLU A 17 66.76 -101.60 40.47
N ASN A 18 67.88 -101.61 39.74
CA ASN A 18 68.96 -100.64 39.96
C ASN A 18 68.52 -99.21 39.65
N GLN A 19 67.72 -98.98 38.61
CA GLN A 19 67.15 -97.67 38.30
C GLN A 19 66.19 -97.21 39.40
N LEU A 20 65.32 -98.10 39.89
CA LEU A 20 64.37 -97.83 40.96
C LEU A 20 65.08 -97.57 42.30
N TYR A 21 66.11 -98.35 42.61
CA TYR A 21 66.97 -98.16 43.77
C TYR A 21 67.72 -96.83 43.70
N THR A 22 68.32 -96.51 42.54
CA THR A 22 69.03 -95.24 42.33
C THR A 22 68.07 -94.04 42.43
N CYS A 23 66.85 -94.14 41.90
CA CYS A 23 65.81 -93.12 42.06
C CYS A 23 65.38 -92.97 43.53
N THR A 24 65.21 -94.08 44.25
CA THR A 24 64.80 -94.09 45.67
C THR A 24 65.92 -93.55 46.57
N GLN A 25 67.19 -93.76 46.22
CA GLN A 25 68.35 -93.29 46.98
C GLN A 25 68.70 -91.82 46.66
N LYS A 26 68.48 -91.36 45.42
CA LYS A 26 68.71 -89.96 45.01
C LYS A 26 67.72 -88.97 45.63
N TYR A 27 66.51 -89.43 45.96
CA TYR A 27 65.49 -88.62 46.62
C TYR A 27 65.20 -89.20 47.99
N SER A 28 65.76 -88.62 49.05
CA SER A 28 65.32 -88.95 50.40
C SER A 28 63.82 -88.60 50.53
N PRO A 29 63.02 -89.39 51.25
CA PRO A 29 61.59 -89.08 51.47
C PRO A 29 61.37 -87.66 52.01
N TRP A 30 62.33 -87.17 52.80
CA TRP A 30 62.35 -85.81 53.31
C TRP A 30 62.64 -84.76 52.23
N GLY A 31 63.59 -85.02 51.32
CA GLY A 31 63.88 -84.14 50.18
C GLY A 31 62.72 -84.04 49.20
N MET A 32 62.03 -85.14 48.90
CA MET A 32 60.85 -85.12 48.03
C MET A 32 59.69 -84.35 48.67
N LYS A 33 59.44 -84.52 49.98
CA LYS A 33 58.45 -83.75 50.72
C LYS A 33 58.76 -82.24 50.71
N LYS A 34 60.04 -81.87 50.83
CA LYS A 34 60.49 -80.47 50.75
C LYS A 34 60.18 -79.87 49.37
N VAL A 35 60.53 -80.56 48.29
CA VAL A 35 60.24 -80.11 46.92
C VAL A 35 58.73 -79.97 46.68
N LEU A 36 57.91 -80.91 47.15
CA LEU A 36 56.46 -80.81 47.04
C LEU A 36 55.90 -79.60 47.80
N LEU A 37 56.44 -79.29 48.99
CA LEU A 37 56.04 -78.12 49.77
C LEU A 37 56.42 -76.81 49.05
N GLU A 38 57.63 -76.74 48.49
CA GLU A 38 58.10 -75.60 47.71
C GLU A 38 57.26 -75.41 46.42
N MET A 39 56.88 -76.50 45.76
CA MET A 39 55.99 -76.46 44.59
C MET A 39 54.59 -75.97 44.94
N GLU A 40 54.02 -76.44 46.06
CA GLU A 40 52.70 -75.97 46.52
C GLU A 40 52.75 -74.49 46.90
N ASP A 41 53.82 -74.03 47.55
CA ASP A 41 54.02 -72.62 47.88
C ASP A 41 54.15 -71.75 46.61
N GLN A 42 54.93 -72.19 45.62
CA GLN A 42 55.02 -71.53 44.32
C GLN A 42 53.67 -71.46 43.62
N LYS A 43 52.94 -72.58 43.55
CA LYS A 43 51.59 -72.64 42.97
C LYS A 43 50.65 -71.65 43.65
N ASN A 44 50.62 -71.64 44.99
CA ASN A 44 49.81 -70.71 45.76
C ASN A 44 50.21 -69.25 45.52
N GLY A 45 51.52 -68.98 45.41
CA GLY A 45 52.03 -67.64 45.07
C GLY A 45 51.62 -67.18 43.68
N TYR A 46 51.66 -68.05 42.67
CA TYR A 46 51.18 -67.74 41.32
C TYR A 46 49.66 -67.54 41.29
N GLU A 47 48.90 -68.38 41.99
CA GLU A 47 47.45 -68.24 42.10
C GLU A 47 47.06 -66.93 42.77
N GLN A 48 47.74 -66.55 43.87
CA GLN A 48 47.49 -65.30 44.58
C GLN A 48 47.81 -64.08 43.70
N LYS A 49 48.97 -64.06 43.02
CA LYS A 49 49.32 -62.99 42.07
C LYS A 49 48.33 -62.89 40.91
N ALA A 50 47.84 -64.02 40.41
CA ALA A 50 46.82 -64.03 39.36
C ALA A 50 45.49 -63.44 39.86
N LYS A 51 45.06 -63.79 41.07
CA LYS A 51 43.86 -63.22 41.70
C LYS A 51 43.97 -61.72 41.90
N GLU A 52 45.10 -61.24 42.44
CA GLU A 52 45.35 -59.81 42.64
C GLU A 52 45.37 -59.05 41.30
N SER A 53 46.00 -59.61 40.27
CA SER A 53 46.00 -59.04 38.92
C SER A 53 44.59 -58.97 38.32
N LEU A 54 43.81 -60.04 38.45
CA LEU A 54 42.42 -60.06 37.97
C LEU A 54 41.54 -59.06 38.73
N GLN A 55 41.71 -58.95 40.05
CA GLN A 55 40.99 -57.97 40.86
C GLN A 55 41.32 -56.55 40.41
N LYS A 56 42.60 -56.23 40.19
CA LYS A 56 43.03 -54.91 39.69
C LYS A 56 42.40 -54.59 38.33
N VAL A 57 42.42 -55.54 37.39
CA VAL A 57 41.81 -55.36 36.06
C VAL A 57 40.29 -55.19 36.16
N LEU A 58 39.62 -55.89 37.07
CA LEU A 58 38.19 -55.72 37.30
C LEU A 58 37.86 -54.33 37.85
N GLU A 59 38.64 -53.82 38.82
CA GLU A 59 38.48 -52.47 39.35
C GLU A 59 38.71 -51.39 38.28
N GLU A 60 39.77 -51.54 37.47
CA GLU A 60 40.06 -50.67 36.33
C GLU A 60 38.93 -50.70 35.30
N LYS A 61 38.40 -51.88 34.97
CA LYS A 61 37.25 -52.06 34.06
C LYS A 61 36.01 -51.33 34.61
N MET A 62 35.68 -51.53 35.88
CA MET A 62 34.52 -50.88 36.51
C MET A 62 34.64 -49.36 36.49
N SER A 63 35.85 -48.83 36.77
CA SER A 63 36.14 -47.40 36.69
C SER A 63 35.97 -46.87 35.26
N ALA A 64 36.52 -47.58 34.26
CA ALA A 64 36.39 -47.21 32.86
C ALA A 64 34.93 -47.23 32.38
N GLU A 65 34.13 -48.21 32.81
CA GLU A 65 32.69 -48.27 32.50
C GLU A 65 31.92 -47.09 33.11
N GLN A 66 32.22 -46.71 34.36
CA GLN A 66 31.61 -45.55 34.99
C GLN A 66 31.97 -44.24 34.27
N GLN A 67 33.23 -44.08 33.86
CA GLN A 67 33.66 -42.93 33.06
C GLN A 67 32.96 -42.90 31.71
N LEU A 68 32.85 -44.04 31.02
CA LEU A 68 32.12 -44.15 29.75
C LEU A 68 30.64 -43.76 29.91
N GLN A 69 29.98 -44.20 30.97
CA GLN A 69 28.59 -43.80 31.22
C GLN A 69 28.47 -42.30 31.49
N SER A 70 29.43 -41.71 32.22
CA SER A 70 29.46 -40.26 32.47
C SER A 70 29.60 -39.47 31.16
N THR A 71 30.53 -39.88 30.29
CA THR A 71 30.77 -39.22 29.00
C THR A 71 29.61 -39.44 28.02
N GLN A 72 28.96 -40.59 28.03
CA GLN A 72 27.74 -40.82 27.24
C GLN A 72 26.61 -39.89 27.64
N ARG A 73 26.40 -39.66 28.96
CA ARG A 73 25.38 -38.71 29.43
C ARG A 73 25.71 -37.28 29.04
N SER A 74 26.98 -36.84 29.16
CA SER A 74 27.37 -35.49 28.77
C SER A 74 27.29 -35.28 27.26
N LEU A 75 27.63 -36.31 26.46
CA LEU A 75 27.47 -36.30 25.01
C LEU A 75 25.99 -36.16 24.62
N ALA A 76 25.10 -36.97 25.20
CA ALA A 76 23.66 -36.89 24.92
C ALA A 76 23.08 -35.50 25.24
N LEU A 77 23.52 -34.88 26.35
CA LEU A 77 23.14 -33.50 26.68
C LEU A 77 23.68 -32.47 25.69
N ALA A 78 24.90 -32.67 25.19
CA ALA A 78 25.48 -31.80 24.17
C ALA A 78 24.74 -31.93 22.82
N GLU A 79 24.40 -33.15 22.41
CA GLU A 79 23.62 -33.43 21.20
C GLU A 79 22.23 -32.78 21.26
N GLN A 80 21.53 -32.88 22.40
CA GLN A 80 20.26 -32.20 22.61
C GLN A 80 20.39 -30.69 22.43
N LYS A 81 21.39 -30.06 23.07
CA LYS A 81 21.62 -28.62 22.93
C LYS A 81 21.92 -28.23 21.49
N CYS A 82 22.71 -29.04 20.77
CA CYS A 82 22.97 -28.80 19.35
C CYS A 82 21.69 -28.82 18.51
N GLU A 83 20.74 -29.72 18.80
CA GLU A 83 19.44 -29.76 18.12
C GLU A 83 18.58 -28.54 18.45
N GLU A 84 18.57 -28.09 19.70
CA GLU A 84 17.88 -26.88 20.13
C GLU A 84 18.42 -25.64 19.40
N TRP A 85 19.74 -25.49 19.34
CA TRP A 85 20.38 -24.39 18.60
C TRP A 85 20.11 -24.45 17.10
N ARG A 86 20.11 -25.64 16.50
CA ARG A 86 19.76 -25.82 15.09
C ARG A 86 18.32 -25.40 14.81
N SER A 87 17.39 -25.81 15.67
CA SER A 87 15.98 -25.45 15.56
C SER A 87 15.77 -23.93 15.68
N GLN A 88 16.45 -23.27 16.62
CA GLN A 88 16.42 -21.81 16.76
C GLN A 88 17.03 -21.11 15.55
N TYR A 89 18.13 -21.63 15.00
CA TYR A 89 18.74 -21.08 13.80
C TYR A 89 17.81 -21.18 12.58
N GLU A 90 17.17 -22.34 12.36
CA GLU A 90 16.23 -22.49 11.25
C GLU A 90 14.98 -21.62 11.45
N ALA A 91 14.44 -21.50 12.67
CA ALA A 91 13.35 -20.57 12.96
C ALA A 91 13.72 -19.12 12.62
N LEU A 92 14.89 -18.65 13.11
CA LEU A 92 15.38 -17.31 12.82
C LEU A 92 15.61 -17.09 11.33
N LYS A 93 16.11 -18.10 10.61
CA LYS A 93 16.32 -18.05 9.16
C LYS A 93 15.00 -17.92 8.40
N GLU A 94 13.94 -18.60 8.83
CA GLU A 94 12.60 -18.40 8.26
C GLU A 94 12.07 -16.99 8.59
N ASP A 95 12.25 -16.49 9.81
CA ASP A 95 11.90 -15.11 10.18
C ASP A 95 12.63 -14.08 9.30
N TRP A 96 13.92 -14.29 9.02
CA TRP A 96 14.66 -13.43 8.10
C TRP A 96 14.09 -13.46 6.68
N LYS A 97 13.67 -14.64 6.18
CA LYS A 97 13.03 -14.74 4.87
C LYS A 97 11.69 -14.03 4.83
N THR A 98 10.86 -14.19 5.87
CA THR A 98 9.55 -13.53 5.95
C THR A 98 9.71 -12.01 6.03
N LEU A 99 10.63 -11.52 6.84
CA LEU A 99 10.96 -10.09 6.90
C LEU A 99 11.44 -9.56 5.54
N GLY A 100 12.28 -10.32 4.83
CA GLY A 100 12.71 -9.98 3.47
C GLY A 100 11.54 -9.94 2.46
N THR A 101 10.54 -10.80 2.59
CA THR A 101 9.31 -10.70 1.77
C THR A 101 8.46 -9.49 2.11
N GLN A 102 8.32 -9.14 3.40
CA GLN A 102 7.58 -7.95 3.83
C GLN A 102 8.25 -6.66 3.36
N TYR A 103 9.58 -6.59 3.41
CA TYR A 103 10.33 -5.44 2.92
C TYR A 103 10.11 -5.22 1.41
N ARG A 104 10.18 -6.29 0.60
CA ARG A 104 9.89 -6.21 -0.84
C ARG A 104 8.46 -5.78 -1.15
N GLU A 105 7.49 -6.24 -0.36
CA GLU A 105 6.10 -5.82 -0.49
C GLU A 105 5.92 -4.32 -0.19
N LEU A 106 6.55 -3.83 0.89
CA LEU A 106 6.54 -2.40 1.22
C LEU A 106 7.22 -1.55 0.14
N GLU A 107 8.33 -2.01 -0.43
CA GLU A 107 8.97 -1.35 -1.57
C GLU A 107 8.04 -1.29 -2.79
N SER A 108 7.34 -2.38 -3.09
CA SER A 108 6.34 -2.41 -4.18
C SER A 108 5.21 -1.40 -3.95
N GLN A 109 4.67 -1.34 -2.73
CA GLN A 109 3.64 -0.39 -2.35
C GLN A 109 4.13 1.06 -2.47
N LEU A 110 5.37 1.34 -2.06
CA LEU A 110 5.98 2.67 -2.21
C LEU A 110 6.04 3.06 -3.69
N HIS A 111 6.49 2.16 -4.56
CA HIS A 111 6.54 2.42 -6.00
C HIS A 111 5.15 2.68 -6.62
N VAL A 112 4.12 1.96 -6.17
CA VAL A 112 2.73 2.21 -6.58
C VAL A 112 2.27 3.59 -6.12
N LEU A 113 2.51 3.96 -4.86
CA LEU A 113 2.16 5.28 -4.33
C LEU A 113 2.90 6.41 -5.05
N GLN A 114 4.18 6.21 -5.37
CA GLN A 114 4.97 7.17 -6.13
C GLN A 114 4.38 7.39 -7.53
N SER A 115 3.95 6.31 -8.20
CA SER A 115 3.32 6.37 -9.51
C SER A 115 1.95 7.08 -9.45
N LYS A 116 1.16 6.81 -8.40
CA LYS A 116 -0.12 7.51 -8.15
C LYS A 116 0.09 9.00 -7.92
N LEU A 117 1.12 9.37 -7.13
CA LEU A 117 1.48 10.76 -6.86
C LEU A 117 1.88 11.48 -8.16
N GLN A 118 2.76 10.89 -8.96
CA GLN A 118 3.16 11.47 -10.25
C GLN A 118 1.96 11.65 -11.19
N GLY A 119 1.01 10.71 -11.18
CA GLY A 119 -0.24 10.82 -11.93
C GLY A 119 -1.14 11.94 -11.41
N ALA A 120 -1.18 12.20 -10.10
CA ALA A 120 -1.89 13.33 -9.51
C ALA A 120 -1.23 14.65 -9.89
N ASP A 121 0.09 14.78 -9.74
CA ASP A 121 0.86 15.98 -10.10
C ASP A 121 0.65 16.35 -11.58
N SER A 122 0.62 15.35 -12.46
CA SER A 122 0.38 15.57 -13.90
C SER A 122 -1.02 16.11 -14.18
N ARG A 123 -2.04 15.59 -13.48
CA ARG A 123 -3.43 16.07 -13.59
C ARG A 123 -3.57 17.48 -13.02
N ASP A 124 -2.94 17.75 -11.89
CA ASP A 124 -2.95 19.08 -11.27
C ASP A 124 -2.27 20.11 -12.18
N LEU A 125 -1.15 19.75 -12.83
CA LEU A 125 -0.51 20.62 -13.82
C LEU A 125 -1.44 20.93 -15.00
N GLN A 126 -2.14 19.92 -15.53
CA GLN A 126 -3.12 20.10 -16.61
C GLN A 126 -4.30 21.00 -16.18
N MET A 127 -4.85 20.77 -14.99
CA MET A 127 -5.93 21.59 -14.44
C MET A 127 -5.49 23.05 -14.26
N ASN A 128 -4.30 23.28 -13.72
CA ASN A 128 -3.74 24.63 -13.55
C ASN A 128 -3.43 25.32 -14.89
N GLN A 129 -3.14 24.58 -15.95
CA GLN A 129 -3.02 25.15 -17.30
C GLN A 129 -4.40 25.56 -17.84
N ALA A 130 -5.41 24.70 -17.68
CA ALA A 130 -6.78 25.01 -18.10
C ALA A 130 -7.36 26.22 -17.36
N LEU A 131 -7.12 26.32 -16.05
CA LEU A 131 -7.52 27.50 -15.25
C LEU A 131 -6.89 28.78 -15.79
N ARG A 132 -5.58 28.78 -16.06
CA ARG A 132 -4.90 29.95 -16.63
C ARG A 132 -5.46 30.35 -18.00
N LEU A 133 -5.79 29.40 -18.85
CA LEU A 133 -6.42 29.70 -20.15
C LEU A 133 -7.79 30.35 -19.96
N LEU A 134 -8.62 29.80 -19.07
CA LEU A 134 -9.94 30.33 -18.79
C LEU A 134 -9.88 31.73 -18.15
N GLU A 135 -8.91 31.97 -17.27
CA GLU A 135 -8.64 33.29 -16.69
C GLU A 135 -8.24 34.31 -17.75
N ASN A 136 -7.38 33.93 -18.70
CA ASN A 136 -7.00 34.79 -19.82
C ASN A 136 -8.21 35.12 -20.71
N GLU A 137 -9.00 34.11 -21.10
CA GLU A 137 -10.22 34.33 -21.89
C GLU A 137 -11.21 35.24 -21.16
N HIS A 138 -11.35 35.07 -19.85
CA HIS A 138 -12.19 35.93 -19.04
C HIS A 138 -11.71 37.38 -19.07
N GLN A 139 -10.40 37.62 -18.91
CA GLN A 139 -9.81 38.97 -19.00
C GLN A 139 -9.99 39.59 -20.40
N GLU A 140 -9.83 38.80 -21.47
CA GLU A 140 -10.05 39.26 -22.84
C GLU A 140 -11.51 39.66 -23.09
N LEU A 141 -12.47 38.85 -22.61
CA LEU A 141 -13.89 39.17 -22.70
C LEU A 141 -14.24 40.40 -21.86
N GLN A 142 -13.66 40.54 -20.67
CA GLN A 142 -13.83 41.71 -19.81
C GLN A 142 -13.37 42.98 -20.54
N ALA A 143 -12.17 42.98 -21.13
CA ALA A 143 -11.64 44.09 -21.90
C ALA A 143 -12.53 44.42 -23.11
N LYS A 144 -13.07 43.41 -23.80
CA LYS A 144 -13.98 43.61 -24.92
C LYS A 144 -15.31 44.23 -24.50
N ILE A 145 -15.84 43.84 -23.33
CA ILE A 145 -17.05 44.45 -22.76
C ILE A 145 -16.78 45.93 -22.45
N GLU A 146 -15.64 46.26 -21.82
CA GLU A 146 -15.26 47.64 -21.50
C GLU A 146 -15.13 48.50 -22.77
N CYS A 147 -14.50 47.99 -23.83
CA CYS A 147 -14.43 48.68 -25.13
C CYS A 147 -15.82 48.95 -25.71
N LEU A 148 -16.69 47.93 -25.75
CA LEU A 148 -18.05 48.06 -26.29
C LEU A 148 -18.94 49.00 -25.46
N GLN A 149 -18.72 49.08 -24.15
CA GLN A 149 -19.38 50.06 -23.29
C GLN A 149 -18.92 51.48 -23.63
N GLY A 150 -17.61 51.70 -23.79
CA GLY A 150 -17.07 52.99 -24.23
C GLY A 150 -17.62 53.44 -25.59
N ASP A 151 -17.69 52.53 -26.58
CA ASP A 151 -18.28 52.82 -27.89
C ASP A 151 -19.77 53.17 -27.80
N ARG A 152 -20.52 52.45 -26.96
CA ARG A 152 -21.95 52.73 -26.71
C ARG A 152 -22.13 54.12 -26.10
N ASP A 153 -21.32 54.46 -25.10
CA ASP A 153 -21.39 55.76 -24.44
C ASP A 153 -21.08 56.89 -25.43
N LEU A 154 -20.06 56.70 -26.29
CA LEU A 154 -19.74 57.64 -27.37
C LEU A 154 -20.92 57.79 -28.35
N CYS A 155 -21.46 56.70 -28.88
CA CYS A 155 -22.63 56.73 -29.76
C CYS A 155 -23.85 57.39 -29.10
N SER A 156 -24.04 57.18 -27.79
CA SER A 156 -25.13 57.81 -27.05
C SER A 156 -24.96 59.34 -26.98
N SER A 157 -23.73 59.81 -26.73
CA SER A 157 -23.39 61.24 -26.73
C SER A 157 -23.59 61.86 -28.11
N ASP A 158 -23.16 61.18 -29.18
CA ASP A 158 -23.35 61.65 -30.55
C ASP A 158 -24.84 61.73 -30.92
N THR A 159 -25.63 60.73 -30.54
CA THR A 159 -27.08 60.71 -30.76
C THR A 159 -27.76 61.87 -30.02
N GLN A 160 -27.38 62.11 -28.76
CA GLN A 160 -27.87 63.24 -27.97
C GLN A 160 -27.53 64.58 -28.64
N HIS A 161 -26.29 64.75 -29.09
CA HIS A 161 -25.83 65.96 -29.77
C HIS A 161 -26.58 66.21 -31.09
N LEU A 162 -26.81 65.17 -31.90
CA LEU A 162 -27.60 65.26 -33.12
C LEU A 162 -29.07 65.59 -32.82
N GLN A 163 -29.65 65.02 -31.76
CA GLN A 163 -31.01 65.31 -31.33
C GLN A 163 -31.15 66.78 -30.89
N ASP A 164 -30.17 67.31 -30.17
CA ASP A 164 -30.11 68.73 -29.80
C ASP A 164 -29.97 69.63 -31.04
N GLN A 165 -29.14 69.25 -32.02
CA GLN A 165 -29.03 69.99 -33.28
C GLN A 165 -30.34 70.00 -34.06
N LEU A 166 -31.01 68.85 -34.16
CA LEU A 166 -32.31 68.73 -34.82
C LEU A 166 -33.33 69.66 -34.17
N LYS A 167 -33.41 69.64 -32.83
CA LYS A 167 -34.33 70.49 -32.07
C LYS A 167 -34.08 71.99 -32.33
N ARG A 168 -32.81 72.42 -32.34
CA ARG A 168 -32.46 73.82 -32.69
C ARG A 168 -32.92 74.17 -34.11
N SER A 169 -32.69 73.28 -35.07
CA SER A 169 -33.12 73.49 -36.46
C SER A 169 -34.65 73.54 -36.59
N GLU A 170 -35.39 72.73 -35.82
CA GLU A 170 -36.86 72.78 -35.75
C GLU A 170 -37.36 74.09 -35.13
N GLU A 171 -36.73 74.57 -34.06
CA GLU A 171 -37.03 75.87 -33.43
C GLU A 171 -36.77 77.02 -34.41
N GLU A 172 -35.64 77.01 -35.13
CA GLU A 172 -35.34 77.98 -36.18
C GLU A 172 -36.36 77.93 -37.32
N LYS A 173 -36.74 76.73 -37.77
CA LYS A 173 -37.79 76.55 -38.78
C LYS A 173 -39.12 77.11 -38.30
N LEU A 174 -39.54 76.85 -37.06
CA LEU A 174 -40.77 77.42 -36.49
C LEU A 174 -40.71 78.95 -36.41
N ALA A 175 -39.57 79.52 -36.02
CA ALA A 175 -39.36 80.96 -36.00
C ALA A 175 -39.46 81.56 -37.41
N LEU A 176 -38.87 80.91 -38.42
CA LEU A 176 -38.98 81.30 -39.82
C LEU A 176 -40.41 81.19 -40.34
N VAL A 177 -41.12 80.11 -40.04
CA VAL A 177 -42.55 79.94 -40.37
C VAL A 177 -43.38 81.06 -39.76
N THR A 178 -43.13 81.41 -38.49
CA THR A 178 -43.82 82.51 -37.82
C THR A 178 -43.54 83.85 -38.51
N LYS A 179 -42.28 84.13 -38.90
CA LYS A 179 -41.93 85.32 -39.70
C LYS A 179 -42.62 85.32 -41.06
N VAL A 180 -42.67 84.19 -41.75
CA VAL A 180 -43.38 84.06 -43.04
C VAL A 180 -44.87 84.33 -42.85
N GLN A 181 -45.50 83.79 -41.81
CA GLN A 181 -46.91 84.06 -41.48
C GLN A 181 -47.14 85.55 -41.17
N GLN A 182 -46.25 86.19 -40.41
CA GLN A 182 -46.29 87.64 -40.17
C GLN A 182 -46.20 88.44 -41.47
N LEU A 183 -45.24 88.10 -42.34
CA LEU A 183 -45.10 88.73 -43.65
C LEU A 183 -46.34 88.50 -44.53
N GLN A 184 -46.90 87.29 -44.53
CA GLN A 184 -48.16 86.99 -45.21
C GLN A 184 -49.30 87.86 -44.67
N SER A 185 -49.42 88.03 -43.35
CA SER A 185 -50.45 88.89 -42.75
C SER A 185 -50.26 90.35 -43.13
N LEU A 186 -49.02 90.85 -43.17
CA LEU A 186 -48.71 92.21 -43.64
C LEU A 186 -49.07 92.38 -45.12
N LEU A 187 -48.74 91.40 -45.95
CA LEU A 187 -49.06 91.40 -47.38
C LEU A 187 -50.57 91.32 -47.62
N GLN A 188 -51.28 90.53 -46.80
CA GLN A 188 -52.73 90.41 -46.85
C GLN A 188 -53.40 91.70 -46.35
N ASN A 189 -52.87 92.36 -45.33
CA ASN A 189 -53.31 93.69 -44.89
C ASN A 189 -53.05 94.75 -45.95
N GLN A 190 -51.88 94.74 -46.61
CA GLN A 190 -51.62 95.61 -47.77
C GLN A 190 -52.55 95.28 -48.94
N SER A 191 -52.84 94.01 -49.20
CA SER A 191 -53.78 93.59 -50.23
C SER A 191 -55.21 94.01 -49.88
N LEU A 192 -55.62 93.97 -48.61
CA LEU A 192 -56.89 94.51 -48.13
C LEU A 192 -56.93 96.04 -48.24
N GLN A 193 -55.81 96.73 -48.01
CA GLN A 193 -55.68 98.17 -48.17
C GLN A 193 -55.72 98.59 -49.66
N LEU A 194 -55.10 97.80 -50.54
CA LEU A 194 -55.22 97.91 -51.99
C LEU A 194 -56.64 97.55 -52.46
N GLN A 195 -57.29 96.59 -51.80
CA GLN A 195 -58.69 96.24 -52.04
C GLN A 195 -59.65 97.32 -51.50
N GLU A 196 -59.31 98.05 -50.44
CA GLU A 196 -60.04 99.25 -49.99
C GLU A 196 -59.85 100.42 -50.96
N GLN A 197 -58.68 100.52 -51.62
CA GLN A 197 -58.47 101.40 -52.78
C GLN A 197 -59.26 100.94 -54.02
N GLU A 198 -59.36 99.64 -54.28
CA GLU A 198 -60.15 99.08 -55.38
C GLU A 198 -61.66 99.05 -55.09
N LYS A 199 -62.10 99.09 -53.81
CA LYS A 199 -63.53 99.08 -53.42
C LYS A 199 -64.25 100.42 -53.59
N LEU A 200 -63.62 101.40 -54.23
CA LEU A 200 -64.29 102.54 -54.87
C LEU A 200 -64.62 102.27 -56.36
N LEU A 201 -64.17 101.14 -56.93
CA LEU A 201 -64.53 100.69 -58.27
C LEU A 201 -64.81 99.17 -58.30
N THR A 202 -66.12 98.88 -58.25
CA THR A 202 -66.81 97.75 -58.91
C THR A 202 -66.84 96.34 -58.27
N LYS A 203 -68.04 96.04 -57.76
CA LYS A 203 -68.87 94.81 -57.69
C LYS A 203 -68.44 93.50 -58.38
N LYS A 204 -68.72 92.41 -57.61
CA LYS A 204 -69.28 91.07 -57.97
C LYS A 204 -68.33 90.07 -58.66
N ASP A 205 -68.38 88.75 -58.46
CA ASP A 205 -69.22 87.82 -57.70
C ASP A 205 -68.42 86.51 -57.43
N GLN A 206 -68.68 85.92 -56.26
CA GLN A 206 -68.74 84.51 -55.83
C GLN A 206 -68.20 83.36 -56.73
N ALA A 207 -67.36 82.49 -56.14
CA ALA A 207 -67.68 81.08 -55.76
C ALA A 207 -66.42 80.17 -55.76
N LEU A 208 -65.86 79.92 -54.57
CA LEU A 208 -65.24 78.65 -54.14
C LEU A 208 -66.36 77.77 -53.53
N PRO A 209 -66.16 76.58 -52.93
CA PRO A 209 -65.00 75.66 -52.82
C PRO A 209 -65.45 74.19 -53.14
N VAL A 210 -64.74 73.08 -52.96
CA VAL A 210 -64.21 72.42 -51.76
C VAL A 210 -63.68 71.04 -52.21
N TRP A 211 -62.53 70.58 -51.71
CA TRP A 211 -62.40 69.19 -51.26
C TRP A 211 -61.25 69.04 -50.24
N SER A 212 -61.59 68.54 -49.05
CA SER A 212 -60.71 67.86 -48.07
C SER A 212 -61.28 66.44 -47.94
N PRO A 213 -60.55 65.33 -47.67
CA PRO A 213 -59.68 65.13 -46.49
C PRO A 213 -58.51 64.08 -46.63
N LYS A 214 -57.70 63.88 -45.56
CA LYS A 214 -56.78 62.72 -45.27
C LYS A 214 -57.46 61.34 -45.51
N PRO A 215 -56.83 60.11 -45.53
CA PRO A 215 -55.52 59.60 -45.02
C PRO A 215 -54.90 58.42 -45.88
N SER A 216 -54.03 57.56 -45.30
CA SER A 216 -53.55 56.21 -45.74
C SER A 216 -52.22 56.20 -46.53
N SER A 217 -51.33 55.21 -46.51
CA SER A 217 -50.99 54.00 -45.73
C SER A 217 -49.72 53.42 -46.40
N ASN A 218 -49.09 52.44 -45.76
CA ASN A 218 -48.13 51.44 -46.31
C ASN A 218 -46.65 51.79 -46.06
N GLU A 219 -46.05 51.15 -45.06
CA GLU A 219 -45.44 49.80 -45.08
C GLU A 219 -44.00 49.86 -45.58
N ALA A 220 -43.08 49.57 -44.67
CA ALA A 220 -41.81 48.96 -44.98
C ALA A 220 -41.30 48.19 -43.75
N GLU A 221 -40.99 46.92 -43.99
CA GLU A 221 -39.89 46.17 -43.36
C GLU A 221 -40.15 45.59 -41.95
N PRO A 222 -39.52 44.44 -41.61
CA PRO A 222 -40.17 43.15 -41.75
C PRO A 222 -40.26 42.40 -40.42
N GLU A 223 -41.16 41.40 -40.37
CA GLU A 223 -41.06 40.31 -39.41
C GLU A 223 -39.73 39.54 -39.63
N GLY A 224 -38.73 39.86 -38.81
CA GLY A 224 -37.50 39.09 -38.65
C GLY A 224 -37.62 38.10 -37.49
N THR A 225 -38.07 36.90 -37.80
CA THR A 225 -37.51 35.62 -37.34
C THR A 225 -37.08 35.52 -35.86
N GLY A 226 -38.05 35.49 -34.96
CA GLY A 226 -37.85 34.93 -33.61
C GLY A 226 -37.77 33.40 -33.62
N LYS A 227 -36.66 32.82 -34.10
CA LYS A 227 -36.35 31.38 -33.99
C LYS A 227 -34.83 31.12 -33.89
N GLU A 228 -34.15 31.74 -32.93
CA GLU A 228 -32.72 31.45 -32.71
C GLU A 228 -32.35 31.28 -31.22
N LYS A 229 -33.33 31.12 -30.33
CA LYS A 229 -33.07 30.85 -28.90
C LYS A 229 -33.37 29.41 -28.46
N ASP A 230 -33.95 28.58 -29.32
CA ASP A 230 -34.38 27.22 -28.97
C ASP A 230 -33.31 26.14 -29.26
N TRP A 231 -32.34 26.46 -30.13
CA TRP A 231 -31.23 25.56 -30.47
C TRP A 231 -30.09 25.60 -29.46
N ASP A 232 -29.77 26.79 -28.95
CA ASP A 232 -28.68 27.01 -27.98
C ASP A 232 -29.00 26.35 -26.63
N SER A 233 -30.25 26.45 -26.16
CA SER A 233 -30.71 25.78 -24.93
C SER A 233 -30.75 24.25 -25.05
N ARG A 234 -30.96 23.71 -26.24
CA ARG A 234 -30.99 22.25 -26.47
C ARG A 234 -29.58 21.66 -26.43
N ASP A 235 -28.61 22.35 -27.02
CA ASP A 235 -27.21 21.92 -26.99
C ASP A 235 -26.65 21.98 -25.56
N GLU A 236 -27.00 23.03 -24.81
CA GLU A 236 -26.61 23.15 -23.40
C GLU A 236 -27.24 22.07 -22.51
N LEU A 237 -28.52 21.72 -22.72
CA LEU A 237 -29.19 20.59 -22.07
C LEU A 237 -28.51 19.25 -22.39
N GLN A 238 -28.09 19.05 -23.63
CA GLN A 238 -27.41 17.82 -24.06
C GLN A 238 -26.01 17.71 -23.43
N LYS A 239 -25.27 18.82 -23.35
CA LYS A 239 -23.98 18.90 -22.64
C LYS A 239 -24.12 18.58 -21.14
N LYS A 240 -25.14 19.14 -20.48
CA LYS A 240 -25.43 18.86 -19.07
C LYS A 240 -25.82 17.40 -18.85
N THR A 241 -26.55 16.80 -19.80
CA THR A 241 -26.93 15.38 -19.74
C THR A 241 -25.70 14.47 -19.81
N LEU A 242 -24.75 14.76 -20.71
CA LEU A 242 -23.50 13.99 -20.80
C LEU A 242 -22.63 14.14 -19.54
N GLN A 243 -22.57 15.34 -18.94
CA GLN A 243 -21.88 15.56 -17.68
C GLN A 243 -22.51 14.78 -16.52
N LEU A 244 -23.84 14.78 -16.44
CA LEU A 244 -24.56 13.99 -15.42
C LEU A 244 -24.29 12.49 -15.60
N GLN A 245 -24.33 11.98 -16.83
CA GLN A 245 -24.05 10.57 -17.10
C GLN A 245 -22.60 10.19 -16.76
N ALA A 246 -21.64 11.07 -17.02
CA ALA A 246 -20.24 10.88 -16.62
C ALA A 246 -20.10 10.85 -15.10
N LYS A 247 -20.74 11.77 -14.39
CA LYS A 247 -20.75 11.82 -12.92
C LYS A 247 -21.47 10.62 -12.30
N GLU A 248 -22.53 10.13 -12.92
CA GLU A 248 -23.22 8.91 -12.50
C GLU A 248 -22.33 7.67 -12.64
N LYS A 249 -21.52 7.61 -13.70
CA LYS A 249 -20.53 6.54 -13.88
C LYS A 249 -19.43 6.61 -12.82
N GLU A 250 -18.90 7.80 -12.55
CA GLU A 250 -17.92 8.03 -11.48
C GLU A 250 -18.48 7.64 -10.11
N CYS A 251 -19.75 7.98 -9.83
CA CYS A 251 -20.42 7.56 -8.60
C CYS A 251 -20.53 6.03 -8.52
N ARG A 252 -20.87 5.33 -9.61
CA ARG A 252 -20.90 3.85 -9.62
C ARG A 252 -19.53 3.24 -9.35
N GLU A 253 -18.48 3.78 -9.95
CA GLU A 253 -17.09 3.33 -9.74
C GLU A 253 -16.69 3.52 -8.27
N LEU A 254 -16.93 4.70 -7.69
CA LEU A 254 -16.66 4.97 -6.27
C LEU A 254 -17.46 4.07 -5.32
N HIS A 255 -18.73 3.77 -5.63
CA HIS A 255 -19.50 2.81 -4.83
C HIS A 255 -18.89 1.42 -4.89
N SER A 256 -18.42 0.97 -6.07
CA SER A 256 -17.76 -0.32 -6.20
C SER A 256 -16.42 -0.39 -5.45
N GLU A 257 -15.66 0.70 -5.42
CA GLU A 257 -14.44 0.80 -4.61
C GLU A 257 -14.74 0.74 -3.10
N LEU A 258 -15.80 1.41 -2.67
CA LEU A 258 -16.24 1.39 -1.27
C LEU A 258 -16.70 -0.01 -0.84
N ASP A 259 -17.43 -0.72 -1.70
CA ASP A 259 -17.86 -2.11 -1.44
C ASP A 259 -16.64 -3.05 -1.34
N ASN A 260 -15.69 -2.94 -2.27
CA ASN A 260 -14.45 -3.71 -2.22
C ASN A 260 -13.65 -3.45 -0.92
N LEU A 261 -13.51 -2.19 -0.52
CA LEU A 261 -12.82 -1.84 0.72
C LEU A 261 -13.56 -2.36 1.96
N SER A 262 -14.89 -2.36 1.92
CA SER A 262 -15.73 -2.93 2.98
C SER A 262 -15.52 -4.44 3.11
N ASP A 263 -15.41 -5.15 1.99
CA ASP A 263 -15.12 -6.60 1.97
C ASP A 263 -13.71 -6.92 2.50
N GLU A 264 -12.71 -6.12 2.14
CA GLU A 264 -11.35 -6.24 2.68
C GLU A 264 -11.33 -6.00 4.19
N TYR A 265 -12.03 -4.98 4.67
CA TYR A 265 -12.18 -4.71 6.10
C TYR A 265 -12.82 -5.90 6.84
N LEU A 266 -13.92 -6.46 6.30
CA LEU A 266 -14.57 -7.64 6.88
C LEU A 266 -13.67 -8.88 6.83
N SER A 267 -12.83 -9.02 5.81
CA SER A 267 -11.83 -10.09 5.73
C SER A 267 -10.76 -9.96 6.82
N CYS A 268 -10.18 -8.77 6.97
CA CYS A 268 -9.21 -8.46 8.02
C CYS A 268 -9.80 -8.72 9.42
N LEU A 269 -11.04 -8.31 9.65
CA LEU A 269 -11.72 -8.50 10.92
C LEU A 269 -12.00 -9.99 11.23
N ARG A 270 -12.24 -10.82 10.22
CA ARG A 270 -12.33 -12.29 10.36
C ARG A 270 -10.98 -12.89 10.74
N SER A 271 -9.90 -12.50 10.06
CA SER A 271 -8.54 -12.97 10.38
C SER A 271 -8.13 -12.60 11.80
N LEU A 272 -8.44 -11.38 12.25
CA LEU A 272 -8.10 -10.93 13.59
C LEU A 272 -8.86 -11.71 14.68
N ARG A 273 -10.15 -12.05 14.44
CA ARG A 273 -10.89 -12.97 15.33
C ARG A 273 -10.25 -14.35 15.38
N HIS A 274 -9.84 -14.89 14.23
CA HIS A 274 -9.19 -16.18 14.16
C HIS A 274 -7.88 -16.21 14.98
N CYS A 275 -6.99 -15.23 14.79
CA CYS A 275 -5.77 -15.10 15.58
C CYS A 275 -6.07 -14.98 17.10
N ARG A 276 -7.15 -14.27 17.46
CA ARG A 276 -7.56 -14.13 18.87
C ARG A 276 -8.06 -15.45 19.44
N GLU A 277 -8.79 -16.25 18.67
CA GLU A 277 -9.24 -17.58 19.06
C GLU A 277 -8.07 -18.54 19.24
N GLU A 278 -7.09 -18.53 18.33
CA GLU A 278 -5.86 -19.33 18.45
C GLU A 278 -5.04 -18.95 19.69
N LEU A 279 -4.92 -17.64 19.98
CA LEU A 279 -4.25 -17.16 21.19
C LEU A 279 -4.98 -17.60 22.46
N ASN A 280 -6.31 -17.53 22.47
CA ASN A 280 -7.13 -17.99 23.59
C ASN A 280 -7.02 -19.51 23.79
N GLN A 281 -6.99 -20.30 22.70
CA GLN A 281 -6.77 -21.76 22.77
C GLN A 281 -5.38 -22.09 23.33
N SER A 282 -4.36 -21.33 22.92
CA SER A 282 -3.00 -21.46 23.43
C SER A 282 -2.88 -21.09 24.91
N GLN A 283 -3.66 -20.11 25.39
CA GLN A 283 -3.74 -19.76 26.82
C GLN A 283 -4.56 -20.74 27.66
N GLN A 284 -5.58 -21.38 27.08
CA GLN A 284 -6.47 -22.33 27.77
C GLN A 284 -5.92 -23.76 27.83
N GLN A 285 -4.86 -24.09 27.07
CA GLN A 285 -4.09 -25.30 27.33
C GLN A 285 -3.55 -25.22 28.77
N PRO A 286 -3.96 -26.13 29.68
CA PRO A 286 -3.40 -26.16 31.01
C PRO A 286 -1.89 -26.34 30.84
N ARG A 287 -1.09 -25.52 31.51
CA ARG A 287 0.33 -25.81 31.79
C ARG A 287 0.39 -27.14 32.57
N ARG A 288 0.16 -28.27 31.90
CA ARG A 288 0.44 -29.60 32.40
C ARG A 288 1.95 -29.75 32.30
N GLY A 289 2.61 -29.42 33.41
CA GLY A 289 4.02 -29.65 33.62
C GLY A 289 4.83 -28.37 33.61
N ASN A 290 4.71 -27.54 34.66
CA ASN A 290 5.88 -26.82 35.15
C ASN A 290 5.74 -26.63 36.67
N GLN A 291 6.33 -27.58 37.39
CA GLN A 291 6.69 -27.46 38.80
C GLN A 291 7.76 -26.35 38.98
N PRO A 292 7.94 -25.85 40.22
CA PRO A 292 8.57 -24.56 40.50
C PRO A 292 10.11 -24.64 40.47
N MET A 293 10.71 -24.44 39.30
CA MET A 293 12.19 -24.39 39.16
C MET A 293 12.77 -22.98 39.32
N LEU A 294 11.93 -21.93 39.32
CA LEU A 294 12.36 -20.54 39.49
C LEU A 294 12.94 -20.20 40.89
N PRO A 295 12.43 -20.74 42.01
CA PRO A 295 13.03 -20.46 43.32
C PRO A 295 14.43 -21.10 43.48
N MET A 296 14.67 -22.24 42.84
CA MET A 296 15.92 -23.00 42.97
C MET A 296 17.07 -22.32 42.21
N LEU A 297 16.78 -21.71 41.05
CA LEU A 297 17.75 -20.94 40.28
C LEU A 297 18.20 -19.66 40.99
N MET A 298 17.29 -18.96 41.67
CA MET A 298 17.64 -17.77 42.45
C MET A 298 18.47 -18.10 43.69
N MET A 299 18.21 -19.25 44.35
CA MET A 299 19.00 -19.71 45.49
C MET A 299 20.45 -20.05 45.09
N MET A 300 20.64 -20.64 43.90
CA MET A 300 21.98 -20.98 43.39
C MET A 300 22.80 -19.75 43.00
N ILE A 301 22.15 -18.66 42.54
CA ILE A 301 22.82 -17.40 42.22
C ILE A 301 23.22 -16.66 43.50
N ALA A 302 22.39 -16.69 44.55
CA ALA A 302 22.70 -16.05 45.83
C ALA A 302 23.82 -16.74 46.63
N ILE A 303 24.08 -18.03 46.37
CA ILE A 303 25.20 -18.78 46.98
C ILE A 303 26.51 -18.55 46.19
N ALA A 304 26.42 -18.05 44.95
CA ALA A 304 27.56 -17.81 44.07
C ALA A 304 28.10 -16.36 44.12
N LEU A 305 27.46 -15.46 44.88
CA LEU A 305 27.91 -14.10 45.19
C LEU A 305 28.44 -14.04 46.63
#